data_AF-A0A915P8D8-F1
#
_entry.id   AF-A0A915P8D8-F1
#
_cell.length_a   1.000
_cell.length_b   1.000
_cell.length_c   1.000
_cell.angle_alpha   90.00
_cell.angle_beta   90.00
_cell.angle_gamma   90.00
#
_symmetry.space_group_name_H-M   'P 1'
#
loop_
_entity.id
_entity.type
_entity.pdbx_description
1 polymer ?
#
loop_
_entity_poly.entity_id
_entity_poly.type
_entity_poly.pdbx_seq_one_letter_code
_entity_poly.pdbx_strand_id
1 'polypeptide(L)'
;MASSTETDEDTVQLIEEGYKKLMENNNFNSLLKKYFTENIKEKLKYKKTKLGATLFDVIRSGVANPDSGIGVYAPDQESYHKFAMLFNPIIDDYHEGFGPEAVHPPTDFGENNISEFKDLDPEGKYIISTRIRCARTLKEYPFNPLM
;
A
#
# COMPACT_ATOMS: atom_id res chain seq x y z
N MET A 1 -11.32 -19.00 -19.79
CA MET A 1 -11.21 -20.02 -18.72
C MET A 1 -11.32 -19.28 -17.40
N ALA A 2 -12.26 -19.63 -16.53
CA ALA A 2 -12.35 -18.98 -15.22
C ALA A 2 -11.09 -19.34 -14.42
N SER A 3 -10.19 -18.37 -14.24
CA SER A 3 -9.06 -18.50 -13.33
C SER A 3 -9.61 -18.84 -11.95
N SER A 4 -9.03 -19.83 -11.26
CA SER A 4 -9.44 -20.20 -9.90
C SER A 4 -9.45 -18.93 -9.03
N THR A 5 -10.47 -18.74 -8.19
CA THR A 5 -10.55 -17.57 -7.31
C THR A 5 -9.68 -17.71 -6.06
N GLU A 6 -9.01 -18.85 -5.92
CA GLU A 6 -8.17 -19.21 -4.78
C GLU A 6 -6.69 -19.21 -5.14
N THR A 7 -5.88 -18.86 -4.15
CA THR A 7 -4.42 -18.95 -4.15
C THR A 7 -3.98 -20.42 -4.12
N ASP A 8 -2.96 -20.78 -4.90
CA ASP A 8 -2.34 -22.11 -4.87
C ASP A 8 -1.57 -22.38 -3.57
N GLU A 9 -1.35 -23.67 -3.27
CA GLU A 9 -0.70 -24.10 -2.02
C GLU A 9 0.74 -23.59 -1.88
N ASP A 10 1.50 -23.53 -2.97
CA ASP A 10 2.87 -23.03 -2.98
C ASP A 10 2.91 -21.54 -2.54
N THR A 11 2.01 -20.73 -3.08
CA THR A 11 1.91 -19.32 -2.71
C THR A 11 1.40 -19.14 -1.28
N VAL A 12 0.49 -20.00 -0.80
CA VAL A 12 0.08 -19.99 0.61
C VAL A 12 1.26 -20.31 1.52
N GLN A 13 2.12 -21.26 1.16
CA GLN A 13 3.32 -21.56 1.93
C GLN A 13 4.27 -20.34 2.00
N LEU A 14 4.45 -19.60 0.90
CA LEU A 14 5.25 -18.37 0.91
C LEU A 14 4.68 -17.29 1.84
N ILE A 15 3.35 -17.21 1.96
CA ILE A 15 2.68 -16.30 2.90
C ILE A 15 2.97 -16.70 4.36
N GLU A 16 2.88 -18.00 4.67
CA GLU A 16 3.17 -18.53 6.00
C GLU A 16 4.63 -18.28 6.42
N GLU A 17 5.57 -18.57 5.51
CA GLU A 17 7.00 -18.32 5.71
C GLU A 17 7.28 -16.82 5.87
N GLY A 18 6.65 -15.98 5.05
CA GLY A 18 6.77 -14.54 5.14
C GLY A 18 6.25 -13.98 6.47
N TYR A 19 5.11 -14.47 6.94
CA TYR A 19 4.56 -14.12 8.25
C TYR A 19 5.53 -14.50 9.37
N LYS A 20 6.02 -15.74 9.38
CA LYS A 20 6.99 -16.20 10.38
C LYS A 20 8.23 -15.32 10.42
N LYS A 21 8.82 -15.03 9.24
CA LYS A 21 10.00 -14.17 9.11
C LYS A 21 9.76 -12.75 9.66
N LEU A 22 8.58 -12.19 9.44
CA LEU A 22 8.21 -10.86 9.98
C LEU A 22 8.09 -10.87 11.50
N MET A 23 7.47 -11.92 12.08
CA MET A 23 7.24 -12.01 13.52
C MET A 23 8.51 -12.32 14.31
N GLU A 24 9.44 -13.09 13.74
CA GLU A 24 10.73 -13.40 14.36
C GLU A 24 11.70 -12.20 14.36
N ASN A 25 11.47 -11.21 13.50
CA ASN A 25 12.34 -10.05 13.39
C ASN A 25 12.00 -8.98 14.45
N ASN A 26 12.79 -8.88 15.51
CA ASN A 26 12.58 -7.90 16.58
C ASN A 26 13.23 -6.52 16.32
N ASN A 27 14.00 -6.38 15.24
CA ASN A 27 14.79 -5.17 14.99
C ASN A 27 14.01 -4.09 14.24
N PHE A 28 12.96 -4.48 13.50
CA PHE A 28 12.19 -3.57 12.66
C PHE A 28 10.68 -3.68 12.91
N ASN A 29 9.97 -2.57 12.73
CA ASN A 29 8.56 -2.41 13.09
C ASN A 29 7.78 -1.73 11.95
N SER A 30 7.81 -2.33 10.77
CA SER A 30 7.01 -1.88 9.63
C SER A 30 5.51 -1.92 9.94
N LEU A 31 4.71 -1.07 9.29
CA LEU A 31 3.24 -1.12 9.42
C LEU A 31 2.68 -2.48 8.98
N LEU A 32 3.30 -3.12 7.97
CA LEU A 32 3.00 -4.50 7.62
C LEU A 32 3.12 -5.41 8.83
N LYS A 33 4.27 -5.42 9.53
CA LYS A 33 4.46 -6.26 10.71
C LYS A 33 3.45 -5.93 11.82
N LYS A 34 3.17 -4.65 12.03
CA LYS A 34 2.22 -4.18 13.06
C LYS A 34 0.81 -4.72 12.85
N TYR A 35 0.32 -4.72 11.61
CA TYR A 35 -1.07 -5.04 11.29
C TYR A 35 -1.30 -6.41 10.67
N PHE A 36 -0.27 -7.05 10.14
CA PHE A 36 -0.37 -8.40 9.59
C PHE A 36 -0.37 -9.43 10.72
N THR A 37 -1.46 -9.49 11.47
CA THR A 37 -1.70 -10.45 12.55
C THR A 37 -2.06 -11.84 12.01
N GLU A 38 -1.90 -12.88 12.84
CA GLU A 38 -2.32 -14.26 12.53
C GLU A 38 -3.78 -14.31 12.00
N ASN A 39 -4.70 -13.63 12.68
CA ASN A 39 -6.12 -13.57 12.29
C ASN A 39 -6.34 -12.93 10.90
N ILE A 40 -5.53 -11.91 10.55
CA ILE A 40 -5.59 -11.29 9.23
C ILE A 40 -4.98 -12.22 8.17
N LYS A 41 -3.85 -12.87 8.47
CA LYS A 41 -3.23 -13.88 7.59
C LYS A 41 -4.22 -15.00 7.24
N GLU A 42 -4.82 -15.64 8.25
CA GLU A 42 -5.78 -16.74 8.04
C GLU A 42 -6.97 -16.34 7.17
N LYS A 43 -7.48 -15.12 7.35
CA LYS A 43 -8.62 -14.61 6.57
C LYS A 43 -8.28 -14.24 5.13
N LEU A 44 -7.02 -13.98 4.83
CA LEU A 44 -6.60 -13.42 3.54
C LEU A 44 -5.73 -14.35 2.69
N LYS A 45 -5.05 -15.35 3.27
CA LYS A 45 -4.01 -16.12 2.57
C LYS A 45 -4.48 -16.86 1.30
N TYR A 46 -5.74 -17.30 1.29
CA TYR A 46 -6.34 -17.98 0.12
C TYR A 46 -7.01 -17.04 -0.89
N LYS A 47 -7.04 -15.72 -0.63
CA LYS A 47 -7.73 -14.77 -1.51
C LYS A 47 -6.85 -14.38 -2.70
N LYS A 48 -7.51 -14.30 -3.86
CA LYS A 48 -6.93 -13.80 -5.11
C LYS A 48 -7.82 -12.74 -5.77
N THR A 49 -7.22 -11.78 -6.45
CA THR A 49 -7.96 -10.81 -7.29
C THR A 49 -8.32 -11.43 -8.64
N LYS A 50 -9.18 -10.76 -9.41
CA LYS A 50 -9.56 -11.18 -10.77
C LYS A 50 -8.37 -11.20 -11.73
N LEU A 51 -7.36 -10.36 -11.50
CA LEU A 51 -6.12 -10.32 -12.27
C LEU A 51 -5.05 -11.29 -11.75
N GLY A 52 -5.36 -12.05 -10.69
CA GLY A 52 -4.46 -13.09 -10.18
C GLY A 52 -3.55 -12.64 -9.04
N ALA A 53 -3.66 -11.41 -8.55
CA ALA A 53 -2.85 -10.94 -7.43
C ALA A 53 -3.21 -11.65 -6.13
N THR A 54 -2.18 -12.06 -5.40
CA THR A 54 -2.30 -12.79 -4.13
C THR A 54 -1.88 -11.90 -2.96
N LEU A 55 -2.12 -12.37 -1.73
CA LEU A 55 -1.60 -11.69 -0.55
C LEU A 55 -0.06 -11.66 -0.54
N PHE A 56 0.60 -12.67 -1.13
CA PHE A 56 2.06 -12.67 -1.20
C PHE A 56 2.57 -11.49 -2.03
N ASP A 57 1.96 -11.21 -3.19
CA ASP A 57 2.33 -10.06 -4.02
C ASP A 57 2.20 -8.73 -3.26
N VAL A 58 1.22 -8.64 -2.34
CA VAL A 58 1.01 -7.47 -1.49
C VAL A 58 2.13 -7.29 -0.47
N ILE A 59 2.55 -8.37 0.20
CA ILE A 59 3.47 -8.30 1.36
C ILE A 59 4.95 -8.56 1.00
N ARG A 60 5.23 -9.09 -0.20
CA ARG A 60 6.55 -9.59 -0.62
C ARG A 60 7.67 -8.58 -0.36
N SER A 61 7.42 -7.30 -0.66
CA SER A 61 8.41 -6.25 -0.44
C SER A 61 8.79 -6.08 1.04
N GLY A 62 7.81 -6.06 1.95
CA GLY A 62 8.08 -5.92 3.38
C GLY A 62 8.69 -7.18 4.01
N VAL A 63 8.36 -8.37 3.48
CA VAL A 63 9.01 -9.64 3.87
C VAL A 63 10.48 -9.67 3.42
N ALA A 64 10.77 -9.18 2.22
CA ALA A 64 12.13 -9.14 1.67
C ALA A 64 12.99 -8.05 2.33
N ASN A 65 12.39 -6.89 2.61
CA ASN A 65 13.06 -5.69 3.12
C ASN A 65 12.47 -5.31 4.48
N PRO A 66 12.92 -5.96 5.58
CA PRO A 66 12.31 -5.81 6.90
C PRO A 66 12.45 -4.39 7.47
N ASP A 67 13.40 -3.60 6.97
CA ASP A 67 13.64 -2.19 7.30
C ASP A 67 12.63 -1.22 6.66
N SER A 68 11.66 -1.73 5.88
CA SER A 68 10.56 -0.93 5.32
C SER A 68 9.77 -0.19 6.41
N GLY A 69 9.42 1.07 6.17
CA GLY A 69 8.47 1.79 7.05
C GLY A 69 7.05 1.22 6.96
N ILE A 70 6.57 0.90 5.74
CA ILE A 70 5.23 0.35 5.49
C ILE A 70 5.29 -1.13 5.12
N GLY A 71 5.82 -1.46 3.94
CA GLY A 71 6.07 -2.85 3.51
C GLY A 71 4.98 -3.51 2.67
N VAL A 72 3.89 -2.81 2.30
CA VAL A 72 2.85 -3.34 1.40
C VAL A 72 2.73 -2.53 0.11
N TYR A 73 2.36 -3.20 -0.97
CA TYR A 73 1.99 -2.58 -2.25
C TYR A 73 0.71 -3.22 -2.78
N ALA A 74 -0.15 -2.46 -3.45
CA ALA A 74 -1.27 -3.02 -4.18
C ALA A 74 -0.81 -3.45 -5.59
N PRO A 75 -1.02 -4.71 -6.00
CA PRO A 75 -0.75 -5.15 -7.37
C PRO A 75 -1.78 -4.63 -8.40
N ASP A 76 -3.03 -4.46 -7.97
CA ASP A 76 -4.12 -3.91 -8.78
C ASP A 76 -5.11 -3.10 -7.92
N GLN A 77 -6.09 -2.46 -8.57
CA GLN A 77 -7.13 -1.70 -7.89
C GLN A 77 -8.00 -2.58 -6.96
N GLU A 78 -8.29 -3.82 -7.36
CA GLU A 78 -9.13 -4.74 -6.56
C GLU A 78 -8.46 -5.11 -5.23
N SER A 79 -7.13 -5.10 -5.19
CA SER A 79 -6.32 -5.47 -4.02
C SER A 79 -6.64 -4.64 -2.78
N TYR A 80 -6.92 -3.34 -2.95
CA TYR A 80 -7.35 -2.47 -1.84
C TYR A 80 -8.63 -2.96 -1.18
N HIS A 81 -9.56 -3.56 -1.94
CA HIS A 81 -10.81 -4.11 -1.40
C HIS A 81 -10.64 -5.58 -0.96
N LYS A 82 -9.95 -6.40 -1.76
CA LYS A 82 -9.79 -7.84 -1.48
C LYS A 82 -9.02 -8.08 -0.17
N PHE A 83 -8.00 -7.25 0.06
CA PHE A 83 -7.10 -7.29 1.20
C PHE A 83 -7.32 -6.10 2.14
N ALA A 84 -8.52 -5.51 2.14
CA ALA A 84 -8.87 -4.33 2.94
C ALA A 84 -8.60 -4.51 4.45
N MET A 85 -8.73 -5.74 4.97
CA MET A 85 -8.42 -6.05 6.37
C MET A 85 -6.96 -5.75 6.76
N LEU A 86 -6.04 -5.77 5.79
CA LEU A 86 -4.65 -5.37 5.96
C LEU A 86 -4.44 -3.91 5.55
N PHE A 87 -4.99 -3.48 4.40
CA PHE A 87 -4.76 -2.12 3.89
C PHE A 87 -5.39 -1.03 4.76
N ASN A 88 -6.64 -1.19 5.20
CA ASN A 88 -7.36 -0.14 5.92
C ASN A 88 -6.63 0.33 7.19
N PRO A 89 -6.21 -0.56 8.12
CA PRO A 89 -5.49 -0.08 9.31
C PRO A 89 -4.10 0.50 8.98
N ILE A 90 -3.44 0.04 7.91
CA ILE A 90 -2.17 0.64 7.45
C ILE A 90 -2.38 2.05 6.89
N ILE A 91 -3.44 2.25 6.10
CA ILE A 91 -3.81 3.54 5.52
C ILE A 91 -4.19 4.52 6.64
N ASP A 92 -5.01 4.08 7.59
CA ASP A 92 -5.44 4.89 8.73
C ASP A 92 -4.25 5.36 9.58
N ASP A 93 -3.30 4.47 9.88
CA ASP A 93 -2.09 4.79 10.66
C ASP A 93 -1.16 5.73 9.88
N TYR A 94 -0.86 5.42 8.61
CA TYR A 94 0.06 6.22 7.81
C TYR A 94 -0.49 7.61 7.45
N HIS A 95 -1.80 7.73 7.26
CA HIS A 95 -2.48 8.99 6.94
C HIS A 95 -3.11 9.68 8.17
N GLU A 96 -2.79 9.21 9.38
CA GLU A 96 -3.15 9.84 10.66
C GLU A 96 -4.67 10.10 10.83
N GLY A 97 -5.50 9.08 10.56
CA GLY A 97 -6.95 9.14 10.78
C GLY A 97 -7.82 8.96 9.53
N PHE A 98 -7.30 8.32 8.49
CA PHE A 98 -8.08 7.96 7.30
C PHE A 98 -8.68 6.55 7.44
N GLY A 99 -9.68 6.44 8.30
CA GLY A 99 -10.36 5.18 8.61
C GLY A 99 -11.13 4.58 7.42
N PRO A 100 -11.68 3.36 7.57
CA PRO A 100 -12.31 2.60 6.48
C PRO A 100 -13.55 3.29 5.86
N GLU A 101 -14.23 4.14 6.62
CA GLU A 101 -15.40 4.90 6.17
C GLU A 101 -15.04 6.31 5.66
N ALA A 102 -13.77 6.70 5.75
CA ALA A 102 -13.32 8.00 5.28
C ALA A 102 -13.34 8.03 3.75
N VAL A 103 -13.79 9.14 3.20
CA VAL A 103 -13.83 9.38 1.74
C VAL A 103 -12.89 10.53 1.44
N HIS A 104 -11.94 10.31 0.54
CA HIS A 104 -11.05 11.36 0.09
C HIS A 104 -11.87 12.47 -0.58
N PRO A 105 -11.60 13.76 -0.28
CA PRO A 105 -12.33 14.86 -0.88
C PRO A 105 -12.23 14.84 -2.42
N PRO A 106 -13.16 15.52 -3.12
CA PRO A 106 -13.03 15.74 -4.56
C PRO A 106 -11.64 16.30 -4.92
N THR A 107 -11.14 15.94 -6.10
CA THR A 107 -9.85 16.45 -6.57
C THR A 107 -9.93 17.96 -6.72
N ASP A 108 -9.00 18.67 -6.10
CA ASP A 108 -8.82 20.11 -6.24
C ASP A 108 -7.33 20.38 -6.51
N PHE A 109 -7.04 21.05 -7.62
CA PHE A 109 -5.67 21.45 -7.98
C PHE A 109 -5.32 22.85 -7.48
N GLY A 110 -6.25 23.53 -6.78
CA GLY A 110 -6.02 24.82 -6.14
C GLY A 110 -5.97 25.99 -7.11
N GLU A 111 -6.56 25.87 -8.31
CA GLU A 111 -6.54 26.90 -9.35
C GLU A 111 -7.10 28.25 -8.85
N ASN A 112 -8.08 28.21 -7.94
CA ASN A 112 -8.68 29.40 -7.33
C ASN A 112 -7.87 29.97 -6.16
N ASN A 113 -6.89 29.21 -5.64
CA ASN A 113 -6.11 29.56 -4.45
C ASN A 113 -4.66 29.91 -4.80
N ILE A 114 -4.35 30.09 -6.09
CA ILE A 114 -2.97 30.37 -6.54
C ILE A 114 -2.38 31.60 -5.83
N SER A 115 -3.21 32.62 -5.60
CA SER A 115 -2.81 33.85 -4.91
C SER A 115 -2.40 33.66 -3.44
N GLU A 116 -2.75 32.54 -2.82
CA GLU A 116 -2.36 32.22 -1.45
C GLU A 116 -0.89 31.75 -1.36
N PHE A 117 -0.35 31.22 -2.46
CA PHE A 117 1.05 30.77 -2.50
C PHE A 117 1.98 31.95 -2.81
N LYS A 118 2.70 32.40 -1.78
CA LYS A 118 3.69 33.47 -1.88
C LYS A 118 5.08 32.90 -2.09
N ASP A 119 5.97 33.73 -2.64
CA ASP A 119 7.40 33.42 -2.66
C ASP A 119 7.93 33.36 -1.22
N LEU A 120 8.44 32.19 -0.85
CA LEU A 120 8.91 31.89 0.51
C LEU A 120 10.34 32.38 0.75
N ASP A 121 11.11 32.67 -0.31
CA ASP A 121 12.47 33.17 -0.19
C ASP A 121 12.78 34.20 -1.29
N PRO A 122 12.17 35.40 -1.21
CA PRO A 122 12.36 36.44 -2.24
C PRO A 122 13.81 36.90 -2.41
N GLU A 123 14.65 36.68 -1.40
CA GLU A 123 16.07 37.06 -1.40
C GLU A 123 16.97 35.93 -1.92
N GLY A 124 16.43 34.73 -2.14
CA GLY A 124 17.16 33.56 -2.67
C GLY A 124 18.29 33.09 -1.76
N LYS A 125 18.19 33.30 -0.45
CA LYS A 125 19.26 32.98 0.52
C LYS A 125 19.25 31.53 0.99
N TYR A 126 18.11 30.85 0.88
CA TYR A 126 17.85 29.56 1.51
C TYR A 126 17.35 28.51 0.51
N ILE A 127 16.44 28.89 -0.40
CA ILE A 127 15.78 27.94 -1.30
C ILE A 127 16.59 27.78 -2.59
N ILE A 128 17.17 26.59 -2.77
CA ILE A 128 17.89 26.23 -4.00
C ILE A 128 16.91 25.91 -5.14
N SER A 129 15.85 25.14 -4.84
CA SER A 129 14.82 24.76 -5.82
C SER A 129 13.53 24.30 -5.15
N THR A 130 12.42 24.42 -5.85
CA THR A 130 11.09 23.94 -5.43
C THR A 130 10.58 22.91 -6.42
N ARG A 131 10.04 21.78 -5.94
CA ARG A 131 9.50 20.72 -6.80
C ARG A 131 8.19 20.17 -6.23
N ILE A 132 7.15 20.18 -7.05
CA ILE A 132 5.85 19.56 -6.77
C ILE A 132 5.66 18.38 -7.73
N ARG A 133 5.19 17.23 -7.22
CA ARG A 133 4.91 16.04 -8.04
C ARG A 133 3.62 15.37 -7.60
N CYS A 134 2.78 15.03 -8.57
CA CYS A 134 1.64 14.14 -8.39
C CYS A 134 1.90 12.81 -9.08
N ALA A 135 1.32 11.73 -8.55
CA ALA A 135 1.30 10.42 -9.20
C ALA A 135 -0.10 10.15 -9.76
N ARG A 136 -0.18 9.51 -10.93
CA ARG A 136 -1.42 9.07 -11.58
C ARG A 136 -1.19 7.69 -12.19
N THR A 137 -2.21 6.85 -12.18
CA THR A 137 -2.23 5.56 -12.87
C THR A 137 -3.21 5.65 -14.04
N LEU A 138 -2.86 5.07 -15.18
CA LEU A 138 -3.75 4.97 -16.32
C LEU A 138 -4.93 4.05 -16.00
N LYS A 139 -6.14 4.50 -16.30
CA LYS A 139 -7.36 3.69 -16.13
C LYS A 139 -7.22 2.41 -16.95
N GLU A 140 -7.73 1.30 -16.41
CA GLU A 140 -7.79 -0.03 -17.05
C GLU A 140 -6.45 -0.80 -17.11
N TYR A 141 -5.35 -0.20 -16.66
CA TYR A 141 -4.07 -0.89 -16.47
C TYR A 141 -3.88 -1.28 -14.99
N PRO A 142 -3.29 -2.45 -14.69
CA PRO A 142 -2.92 -2.80 -13.32
C PRO A 142 -1.75 -1.95 -12.84
N PHE A 143 -1.37 -2.11 -11.58
CA PHE A 143 -0.16 -1.48 -11.07
C PHE A 143 1.08 -2.31 -11.45
N ASN A 144 2.27 -1.73 -11.24
CA ASN A 144 3.55 -2.36 -11.62
C ASN A 144 3.72 -3.84 -11.24
N PRO A 145 3.24 -4.34 -10.07
CA PRO A 145 3.47 -5.74 -9.71
C PRO A 145 2.81 -6.78 -10.63
N LEU A 146 1.85 -6.38 -11.48
CA LEU A 146 1.19 -7.27 -12.46
C LEU A 146 1.38 -6.83 -13.93
N MET A 147 2.20 -5.82 -14.19
CA MET A 147 2.51 -5.40 -15.57
C MET A 147 3.61 -6.22 -16.21
#